data_AF-E4X777-F1
#
_entry.id   AF-E4X777-F1
#
_cell.length_a   1.000
_cell.length_b   1.000
_cell.length_c   1.000
_cell.angle_alpha   90.00
_cell.angle_beta   90.00
_cell.angle_gamma   90.00
#
_symmetry.space_group_name_H-M   'P 1'
#
loop_
_entity.id
_entity.type
_entity.pdbx_description
1 polymer ?
#
loop_
_entity_poly.entity_id
_entity_poly.type
_entity_poly.pdbx_seq_one_letter_code
_entity_poly.pdbx_strand_id
1 'polypeptide(L)'
;MIFLFVSVTNALYTVDGLSEINAVRNNINNCGEPLTSSGNFSSPGWNAGEPYPPNLNCSWHFRRPSKPDCPNSITLTFLDIEKASRGGNCAFDKLVIQSEFQRFDFCGSDFEKEPMIFSDEVTIQFQSDEMFEGFGWQLQIECMRKIIIMLTVFDFI
;
A
#
# COMPACT_ATOMS: atom_id res chain seq x y z
N MET A 1 38.75 44.26 -1.81
CA MET A 1 37.83 43.31 -1.16
C MET A 1 38.48 41.94 -1.29
N ILE A 2 39.06 41.48 -0.19
CA ILE A 2 39.76 40.20 -0.04
C ILE A 2 38.70 39.10 0.08
N PHE A 3 38.86 37.95 -0.57
CA PHE A 3 38.72 36.64 0.09
C PHE A 3 39.61 35.61 -0.60
N LEU A 4 40.15 34.75 0.26
CA LEU A 4 41.31 33.88 0.13
C LEU A 4 41.01 32.53 -0.54
N PHE A 5 42.05 31.91 -1.09
CA PHE A 5 42.14 30.52 -1.53
C PHE A 5 42.08 29.52 -0.36
N VAL A 6 41.51 28.31 -0.56
CA VAL A 6 42.08 26.97 -0.19
C VAL A 6 41.48 25.88 -1.12
N SER A 7 42.26 24.84 -1.44
CA SER A 7 42.02 23.81 -2.46
C SER A 7 41.57 22.41 -1.95
N VAL A 8 40.92 21.66 -2.86
CA VAL A 8 40.72 20.20 -3.09
C VAL A 8 40.47 19.16 -1.95
N THR A 9 39.42 18.35 -2.19
CA THR A 9 39.22 16.87 -1.99
C THR A 9 38.12 16.44 -1.02
N ASN A 10 37.02 15.90 -1.57
CA ASN A 10 36.57 14.51 -1.41
C ASN A 10 35.12 14.37 -1.94
N ALA A 11 34.90 13.34 -2.76
CA ALA A 11 33.58 12.96 -3.23
C ALA A 11 32.70 12.50 -2.04
N LEU A 12 31.48 12.99 -1.98
CA LEU A 12 30.37 12.30 -1.33
C LEU A 12 29.16 12.39 -2.26
N TYR A 13 28.69 11.22 -2.69
CA TYR A 13 27.54 10.98 -3.55
C TYR A 13 26.33 11.80 -3.08
N THR A 14 25.72 12.61 -3.95
CA THR A 14 24.39 13.16 -3.72
C THR A 14 23.38 12.26 -4.44
N VAL A 15 22.53 11.63 -3.64
CA VAL A 15 21.43 10.73 -4.02
C VAL A 15 20.60 11.31 -5.18
N ASP A 16 20.53 10.57 -6.29
CA ASP A 16 19.57 10.84 -7.36
C ASP A 16 18.13 10.61 -6.87
N GLY A 17 17.26 11.59 -7.14
CA GLY A 17 15.83 11.35 -7.33
C GLY A 17 14.95 11.38 -6.08
N LEU A 18 14.69 12.57 -5.54
CA LEU A 18 13.43 12.80 -4.84
C LEU A 18 12.33 12.99 -5.89
N SER A 19 11.66 11.91 -6.29
CA SER A 19 10.33 12.04 -6.89
C SER A 19 9.35 12.36 -5.76
N GLU A 20 8.74 13.54 -5.82
CA GLU A 20 7.65 13.96 -4.92
C GLU A 20 6.50 12.95 -4.99
N ILE A 21 6.37 12.11 -3.97
CA ILE A 21 5.19 11.26 -3.76
C ILE A 21 4.20 12.10 -2.95
N ASN A 22 3.20 12.67 -3.63
CA ASN A 22 2.14 13.41 -2.96
C ASN A 22 1.13 12.45 -2.35
N ALA A 23 1.32 12.06 -1.09
CA ALA A 23 0.27 11.45 -0.30
C ALA A 23 -0.65 12.56 0.24
N VAL A 24 -1.84 12.74 -0.36
CA VAL A 24 -2.83 13.70 0.13
C VAL A 24 -3.48 13.11 1.39
N ARG A 25 -3.13 13.66 2.56
CA ARG A 25 -3.66 13.28 3.87
C ARG A 25 -4.98 14.02 4.13
N ASN A 26 -6.09 13.30 4.28
CA ASN A 26 -7.28 13.80 4.97
C ASN A 26 -7.36 13.10 6.34
N ASN A 27 -7.19 13.85 7.42
CA ASN A 27 -7.05 13.31 8.78
C ASN A 27 -8.39 13.26 9.52
N ILE A 28 -8.94 12.06 9.80
CA ILE A 28 -9.91 11.79 10.88
C ILE A 28 -9.88 10.27 11.22
N ASN A 29 -9.11 9.65 12.11
CA ASN A 29 -8.23 10.06 13.22
C ASN A 29 -7.10 9.01 13.36
N ASN A 30 -5.84 9.46 13.28
CA ASN A 30 -4.57 8.72 13.46
C ASN A 30 -4.40 7.41 12.68
N CYS A 31 -4.65 7.48 11.37
CA CYS A 31 -4.19 6.48 10.42
C CYS A 31 -2.65 6.43 10.39
N GLY A 32 -2.08 5.23 10.20
CA GLY A 32 -0.63 5.01 10.15
C GLY A 32 0.10 5.72 9.01
N GLU A 33 1.37 5.38 8.82
CA GLU A 33 2.25 6.04 7.86
C GLU A 33 1.70 6.04 6.42
N PRO A 34 1.96 7.09 5.62
CA PRO A 34 1.51 7.15 4.23
C PRO A 34 2.11 6.05 3.36
N LEU A 35 1.34 5.61 2.35
CA LEU A 35 1.81 4.68 1.31
C LEU A 35 2.77 5.40 0.36
N THR A 36 4.06 5.43 0.70
CA THR A 36 5.07 6.20 -0.06
C THR A 36 5.81 5.36 -1.10
N SER A 37 5.95 4.05 -0.90
CA SER A 37 6.72 3.19 -1.81
C SER A 37 6.25 1.73 -1.75
N SER A 38 6.92 0.83 -2.48
CA SER A 38 6.70 -0.62 -2.29
C SER A 38 7.10 -1.03 -0.87
N GLY A 39 6.40 -1.99 -0.30
CA GLY A 39 6.69 -2.49 1.04
C GLY A 39 5.47 -3.08 1.74
N ASN A 40 5.62 -3.27 3.04
CA ASN A 40 4.55 -3.77 3.90
C ASN A 40 3.82 -2.63 4.56
N PHE A 41 2.50 -2.70 4.53
CA PHE A 41 1.58 -1.73 5.11
C PHE A 41 0.56 -2.45 5.96
N SER A 42 0.12 -1.81 7.04
CA SER A 42 -0.76 -2.46 8.00
C SER A 42 -1.76 -1.48 8.58
N SER A 43 -2.83 -2.03 9.16
CA SER A 43 -3.76 -1.28 9.99
C SER A 43 -3.04 -0.53 11.13
N PRO A 44 -3.61 0.58 11.63
CA PRO A 44 -3.19 1.17 12.90
C PRO A 44 -3.21 0.13 14.03
N GLY A 45 -2.33 0.25 15.02
CA GLY A 45 -2.18 -0.73 16.12
C GLY A 45 -1.22 -1.89 15.83
N TRP A 46 -1.09 -2.30 14.56
CA TRP A 46 -0.27 -3.46 14.16
C TRP A 46 1.16 -3.45 14.70
N ASN A 47 1.90 -2.35 14.50
CA ASN A 47 3.30 -2.24 14.94
C ASN A 47 3.47 -2.27 16.47
N ALA A 48 2.41 -1.94 17.21
CA ALA A 48 2.37 -2.04 18.67
C ALA A 48 1.90 -3.44 19.14
N GLY A 49 1.48 -4.31 18.23
CA GLY A 49 0.87 -5.60 18.57
C GLY A 49 -0.56 -5.48 19.12
N GLU A 50 -1.22 -4.35 18.87
CA GLU A 50 -2.55 -4.05 19.39
C GLU A 50 -3.61 -4.17 18.27
N PRO A 51 -4.88 -4.46 18.62
CA PRO A 51 -6.01 -4.32 17.71
C PRO A 51 -6.10 -2.93 17.07
N TYR A 52 -6.79 -2.83 15.95
CA TYR A 52 -7.07 -1.51 15.37
C TYR A 52 -8.01 -0.69 16.28
N PRO A 53 -7.90 0.65 16.31
CA PRO A 53 -8.85 1.47 17.05
C PRO A 53 -10.29 1.44 16.47
N PRO A 54 -11.32 1.72 17.28
CA PRO A 54 -12.67 1.96 16.77
C PRO A 54 -12.77 3.31 16.05
N ASN A 55 -13.85 3.49 15.29
CA ASN A 55 -14.23 4.73 14.61
C ASN A 55 -13.17 5.26 13.63
N LEU A 56 -12.43 4.37 12.97
CA LEU A 56 -11.48 4.74 11.93
C LEU A 56 -12.19 5.12 10.64
N ASN A 57 -11.63 6.12 9.96
CA ASN A 57 -11.99 6.44 8.58
C ASN A 57 -10.71 6.79 7.81
N CYS A 58 -9.94 5.76 7.50
CA CYS A 58 -8.65 5.90 6.84
C CYS A 58 -8.79 5.74 5.34
N SER A 59 -8.09 6.60 4.58
CA SER A 59 -7.98 6.50 3.14
C SER A 59 -6.55 6.82 2.72
N TRP A 60 -5.95 5.92 1.96
CA TRP A 60 -4.63 6.08 1.39
C TRP A 60 -4.72 5.96 -0.13
N HIS A 61 -4.15 6.94 -0.84
CA HIS A 61 -4.05 6.93 -2.29
C HIS A 61 -2.62 6.59 -2.68
N PHE A 62 -2.47 5.50 -3.43
CA PHE A 62 -1.18 5.02 -3.92
C PHE A 62 -1.13 5.13 -5.43
N ARG A 63 -0.26 6.02 -5.91
CA ARG A 63 0.08 6.17 -7.32
C ARG A 63 1.59 6.06 -7.46
N ARG A 64 2.06 5.44 -8.55
CA ARG A 64 3.47 5.45 -8.95
C ARG A 64 3.68 6.44 -10.09
N PRO A 65 4.12 7.69 -9.83
CA PRO A 65 4.29 8.69 -10.89
C PRO A 65 5.47 8.36 -11.82
N SER A 66 6.48 7.63 -11.34
CA SER A 66 7.78 7.48 -12.01
C SER A 66 7.98 6.18 -12.80
N LYS A 67 7.01 5.25 -12.80
CA LYS A 67 7.16 3.91 -13.45
C LYS A 67 5.84 3.43 -14.09
N PRO A 68 5.45 3.94 -15.27
CA PRO A 68 4.25 3.48 -15.99
C PRO A 68 4.29 2.00 -16.39
N ASP A 69 5.47 1.40 -16.55
CA ASP A 69 5.64 -0.03 -16.88
C ASP A 69 5.59 -0.98 -15.68
N CYS A 70 5.17 -0.51 -14.50
CA CYS A 70 5.14 -1.34 -13.30
C CYS A 70 3.77 -1.35 -12.61
N PRO A 71 2.88 -2.31 -12.98
CA PRO A 71 1.61 -2.46 -12.30
C PRO A 71 1.80 -2.76 -10.81
N ASN A 72 0.83 -2.29 -10.01
CA ASN A 72 0.79 -2.51 -8.58
C ASN A 72 0.27 -3.92 -8.30
N SER A 73 1.11 -4.76 -7.71
CA SER A 73 0.65 -5.99 -7.08
C SER A 73 0.45 -5.73 -5.61
N ILE A 74 -0.76 -5.99 -5.13
CA ILE A 74 -1.13 -5.87 -3.73
C ILE A 74 -1.54 -7.26 -3.26
N THR A 75 -0.80 -7.78 -2.30
CA THR A 75 -1.10 -9.07 -1.68
C THR A 75 -1.55 -8.82 -0.26
N LEU A 76 -2.73 -9.32 0.09
CA LEU A 76 -3.16 -9.41 1.48
C LEU A 76 -2.37 -10.55 2.13
N THR A 77 -1.61 -10.24 3.19
CA THR A 77 -0.76 -11.21 3.89
C THR A 77 -1.35 -11.62 5.24
N PHE A 78 -2.18 -10.76 5.82
CA PHE A 78 -2.91 -10.99 7.07
C PHE A 78 -4.25 -10.27 7.05
N LEU A 79 -5.27 -10.91 7.64
CA LEU A 79 -6.61 -10.33 7.82
C LEU A 79 -7.25 -10.89 9.10
N ASP A 80 -7.68 -9.99 9.98
CA ASP A 80 -8.51 -10.24 11.15
C ASP A 80 -9.30 -8.95 11.45
N ILE A 81 -10.44 -8.83 10.79
CA ILE A 81 -11.38 -7.71 10.90
C ILE A 81 -12.73 -8.28 11.34
N GLU A 82 -13.60 -7.48 11.97
CA GLU A 82 -14.95 -7.92 12.32
C GLU A 82 -15.64 -8.64 11.16
N LYS A 83 -16.37 -9.72 11.45
CA LYS A 83 -16.99 -10.56 10.42
C LYS A 83 -18.13 -9.83 9.70
N ALA A 84 -18.37 -10.26 8.47
CA ALA A 84 -19.52 -9.82 7.70
C ALA A 84 -20.84 -9.95 8.47
N SER A 85 -21.76 -9.04 8.19
CA SER A 85 -23.13 -9.14 8.66
C SER A 85 -23.81 -10.40 8.12
N ARG A 86 -25.00 -10.74 8.62
CA ARG A 86 -25.77 -11.92 8.16
C ARG A 86 -26.03 -11.95 6.64
N GLY A 87 -25.96 -10.80 5.97
CA GLY A 87 -26.10 -10.69 4.50
C GLY A 87 -24.84 -11.03 3.71
N GLY A 88 -23.72 -11.36 4.37
CA GLY A 88 -22.43 -11.64 3.73
C GLY A 88 -21.63 -10.40 3.34
N ASN A 89 -22.16 -9.19 3.57
CA ASN A 89 -21.48 -7.93 3.33
C ASN A 89 -20.79 -7.40 4.60
N CYS A 90 -19.63 -6.77 4.41
CA CYS A 90 -18.86 -6.06 5.44
C CYS A 90 -19.55 -4.75 5.83
N ALA A 91 -20.61 -4.87 6.64
CA ALA A 91 -21.47 -3.75 7.05
C ALA A 91 -20.90 -2.94 8.22
N PHE A 92 -20.11 -3.60 9.06
CA PHE A 92 -19.49 -3.05 10.25
C PHE A 92 -18.10 -2.54 9.85
N ASP A 93 -17.05 -3.28 10.20
CA ASP A 93 -15.68 -3.00 9.77
C ASP A 93 -15.38 -3.53 8.37
N LYS A 94 -14.56 -2.78 7.61
CA LYS A 94 -14.15 -3.18 6.25
C LYS A 94 -12.85 -2.56 5.80
N LEU A 95 -12.04 -3.36 5.11
CA LEU A 95 -10.94 -2.93 4.27
C LEU A 95 -11.39 -2.96 2.81
N VAL A 96 -11.23 -1.84 2.09
CA VAL A 96 -11.57 -1.71 0.67
C VAL A 96 -10.30 -1.40 -0.10
N ILE A 97 -10.04 -2.14 -1.16
CA ILE A 97 -8.94 -1.89 -2.10
C ILE A 97 -9.57 -1.73 -3.49
N GLN A 98 -9.39 -0.56 -4.09
CA GLN A 98 -10.06 -0.24 -5.36
C GLN A 98 -9.23 0.63 -6.30
N SER A 99 -9.47 0.45 -7.59
CA SER A 99 -9.07 1.34 -8.68
C SER A 99 -10.34 1.85 -9.38
N GLU A 100 -10.18 2.48 -10.55
CA GLU A 100 -11.31 2.84 -11.41
C GLU A 100 -12.12 1.61 -11.88
N PHE A 101 -11.45 0.47 -12.09
CA PHE A 101 -12.05 -0.70 -12.75
C PHE A 101 -12.28 -1.90 -11.82
N GLN A 102 -11.67 -1.89 -10.63
CA GLN A 102 -11.69 -3.03 -9.72
C GLN A 102 -11.95 -2.56 -8.30
N ARG A 103 -12.71 -3.36 -7.55
CA ARG A 103 -12.99 -3.13 -6.14
C ARG A 103 -13.06 -4.46 -5.40
N PHE A 104 -12.38 -4.51 -4.27
CA PHE A 104 -12.35 -5.64 -3.36
C PHE A 104 -12.68 -5.15 -1.95
N ASP A 105 -13.62 -5.83 -1.31
CA ASP A 105 -14.08 -5.53 0.05
C ASP A 105 -13.73 -6.74 0.94
N PHE A 106 -13.04 -6.49 2.06
CA PHE A 106 -12.55 -7.50 2.98
C PHE A 106 -13.01 -7.24 4.41
N CYS A 107 -13.42 -8.31 5.08
CA CYS A 107 -13.73 -8.36 6.50
C CYS A 107 -13.67 -9.83 6.97
N GLY A 108 -13.75 -10.07 8.28
CA GLY A 108 -13.49 -11.40 8.83
C GLY A 108 -12.01 -11.78 8.77
N SER A 109 -11.74 -13.08 8.68
CA SER A 109 -10.39 -13.67 8.68
C SER A 109 -10.08 -14.53 7.46
N ASP A 110 -11.08 -14.76 6.60
CA ASP A 110 -10.97 -15.66 5.45
C ASP A 110 -10.68 -14.82 4.20
N PHE A 111 -9.54 -15.08 3.55
CA PHE A 111 -9.13 -14.38 2.33
C PHE A 111 -8.25 -15.26 1.44
N GLU A 112 -8.25 -14.95 0.15
CA GLU A 112 -7.32 -15.55 -0.81
C GLU A 112 -5.99 -14.81 -0.77
N LYS A 113 -4.88 -15.56 -0.75
CA LYS A 113 -3.52 -15.00 -0.75
C LYS A 113 -3.04 -14.58 -2.15
N GLU A 114 -3.93 -14.57 -3.12
CA GLU A 114 -3.61 -14.23 -4.50
C GLU A 114 -3.37 -12.71 -4.63
N PRO A 115 -2.36 -12.30 -5.42
CA PRO A 115 -2.08 -10.89 -5.64
C PRO A 115 -3.19 -10.22 -6.46
N MET A 116 -3.68 -9.09 -5.96
CA MET A 116 -4.53 -8.18 -6.72
C MET A 116 -3.64 -7.30 -7.61
N ILE A 117 -3.86 -7.34 -8.92
CA ILE A 117 -3.07 -6.60 -9.90
C ILE A 117 -3.84 -5.37 -10.38
N PHE A 118 -3.26 -4.19 -10.16
CA PHE A 118 -3.82 -2.91 -10.59
C PHE A 118 -2.88 -2.23 -11.59
N SER A 119 -3.44 -1.79 -12.73
CA SER A 119 -2.71 -1.02 -13.76
C SER A 119 -2.44 0.42 -13.37
N ASP A 120 -3.32 0.99 -12.53
CA ASP A 120 -3.40 2.42 -12.28
C ASP A 120 -3.28 2.76 -10.78
N GLU A 121 -3.73 3.95 -10.42
CA GLU A 121 -3.84 4.41 -9.04
C GLU A 121 -4.78 3.52 -8.23
N VAL A 122 -4.34 3.20 -7.02
CA VAL A 122 -5.10 2.37 -6.07
C VAL A 122 -5.45 3.21 -4.86
N THR A 123 -6.70 3.08 -4.42
CA THR A 123 -7.19 3.62 -3.17
C THR A 123 -7.42 2.48 -2.19
N ILE A 124 -6.83 2.60 -1.00
CA ILE A 124 -7.00 1.68 0.12
C ILE A 124 -7.77 2.43 1.20
N GLN A 125 -8.89 1.88 1.65
CA GLN A 125 -9.74 2.48 2.67
C GLN A 125 -9.99 1.49 3.79
N PHE A 126 -9.86 1.94 5.03
CA PHE A 126 -10.19 1.13 6.19
C PHE A 126 -11.13 1.90 7.10
N GLN A 127 -12.28 1.30 7.39
CA GLN A 127 -13.31 1.86 8.25
C GLN A 127 -13.60 0.87 9.37
N SER A 128 -13.67 1.37 10.61
CA SER A 128 -14.15 0.62 11.76
C SER A 128 -15.31 1.34 12.44
N ASP A 129 -16.22 0.57 13.04
CA ASP A 129 -17.31 1.09 13.85
C ASP A 129 -16.91 1.23 15.33
N GLU A 130 -17.87 1.23 16.26
CA GLU A 130 -17.63 1.50 17.68
C GLU A 130 -17.12 0.29 18.46
N MET A 131 -17.21 -0.95 17.94
CA MET A 131 -16.93 -2.17 18.70
C MET A 131 -16.35 -3.30 17.83
N PHE A 132 -15.85 -4.36 18.50
CA PHE A 132 -15.43 -5.64 17.89
C PHE A 132 -14.18 -5.56 17.02
N GLU A 133 -13.17 -4.88 17.53
CA GLU A 133 -11.89 -4.72 16.85
C GLU A 133 -11.09 -6.04 16.82
N GLY A 134 -10.54 -6.37 15.64
CA GLY A 134 -9.58 -7.45 15.44
C GLY A 134 -8.13 -6.97 15.35
N PHE A 135 -7.20 -7.88 15.07
CA PHE A 135 -5.78 -7.53 14.88
C PHE A 135 -5.51 -6.75 13.58
N GLY A 136 -6.51 -6.66 12.69
CA GLY A 136 -6.50 -5.80 11.51
C GLY A 136 -5.95 -6.49 10.28
N TRP A 137 -5.08 -5.81 9.54
CA TRP A 137 -4.65 -6.29 8.23
C TRP A 137 -3.20 -5.93 7.94
N GLN A 138 -2.58 -6.73 7.07
CA GLN A 138 -1.29 -6.43 6.48
C GLN A 138 -1.34 -6.66 4.96
N LEU A 139 -0.82 -5.70 4.22
CA LEU A 139 -0.68 -5.70 2.77
C LEU A 139 0.79 -5.64 2.41
N GLN A 140 1.16 -6.34 1.35
CA GLN A 140 2.44 -6.20 0.68
C GLN A 140 2.20 -5.59 -0.69
N ILE A 141 2.77 -4.40 -0.92
CA ILE A 141 2.68 -3.69 -2.20
C ILE A 141 4.00 -3.83 -2.93
N GLU A 142 3.95 -4.43 -4.12
CA GLU A 142 5.13 -4.65 -4.95
C GLU A 142 4.94 -4.07 -6.34
N CYS A 143 6.08 -3.76 -6.95
CA CYS A 143 6.18 -3.42 -8.35
C CYS A 143 6.35 -4.74 -9.11
N MET A 144 5.30 -5.19 -9.80
CA MET A 144 5.43 -6.32 -10.71
C MET A 144 6.21 -5.85 -11.92
N ARG A 145 7.52 -6.11 -11.90
CA ARG A 145 8.30 -6.05 -13.12
C ARG A 145 7.64 -7.03 -14.08
N LYS A 146 7.29 -6.58 -15.29
CA LYS A 146 7.04 -7.50 -16.40
C LYS A 146 8.25 -8.42 -16.46
N ILE A 147 8.13 -9.63 -15.93
CA ILE A 147 8.93 -10.73 -16.40
C ILE A 147 8.37 -10.90 -17.81
N ILE A 148 9.00 -10.22 -18.77
CA ILE A 148 9.00 -10.75 -20.11
C ILE A 148 9.64 -12.11 -19.87
N ILE A 149 8.81 -13.15 -19.70
CA ILE A 149 9.23 -14.47 -20.11
C ILE A 149 9.53 -14.18 -21.55
N MET A 150 10.81 -13.97 -21.83
CA MET A 150 11.32 -14.08 -23.16
C MET A 150 10.99 -15.54 -23.44
N LEU A 151 9.78 -15.78 -23.96
CA LEU A 151 9.49 -16.88 -24.85
C LEU A 151 10.47 -16.62 -25.98
N THR A 152 11.73 -16.93 -25.72
CA THR A 152 12.61 -17.47 -26.71
C THR A 152 11.84 -18.67 -27.19
N VAL A 153 11.04 -18.43 -28.22
CA VAL A 153 10.87 -19.41 -29.26
C VAL A 153 12.28 -19.52 -29.88
N PHE A 154 13.19 -20.18 -29.14
CA PHE A 154 14.25 -20.95 -29.74
C PHE A 154 13.59 -22.26 -30.16
N ASP A 155 12.74 -22.18 -31.18
CA ASP A 155 12.53 -23.35 -32.01
C ASP A 155 13.83 -23.50 -32.80
N PHE A 156 14.67 -24.40 -32.31
CA PHE A 156 15.65 -25.09 -33.12
C PHE A 156 14.89 -25.78 -34.26
N ILE A 157 15.08 -25.30 -35.49
CA ILE A 157 15.53 -26.03 -36.71
C ILE A 157 15.44 -25.07 -37.90
#